data_AF-A0A821LD68-F1
#
_entry.id   AF-A0A821LD68-F1
#
_cell.length_a   1.000
_cell.length_b   1.000
_cell.length_c   1.000
_cell.angle_alpha   90.00
_cell.angle_beta   90.00
_cell.angle_gamma   90.00
#
_symmetry.space_group_name_H-M   'P 1'
#
loop_
_entity.id
_entity.type
_entity.pdbx_description
1 polymer ?
#
loop_
_entity_poly.entity_id
_entity_poly.type
_entity_poly.pdbx_seq_one_letter_code
_entity_poly.pdbx_strand_id
1 'polypeptide(L)'
;MPRVYKTKEGARKRIPIDKEILELAVNDVIGGKSLRGTAKGYGIAVMTLKRYVRKKKNAMTENIDYTPNYRHSPVTNFFVN
;
A
#
# COMPACT_ATOMS: atom_id res chain seq x y z
N MET A 1 15.69 7.31 -26.09
CA MET A 1 16.22 6.35 -25.10
C MET A 1 15.35 6.36 -23.85
N PRO A 2 14.91 5.21 -23.32
CA PRO A 2 14.23 5.15 -22.02
C PRO A 2 15.19 5.57 -20.90
N ARG A 3 14.71 6.42 -19.98
CA ARG A 3 15.50 6.90 -18.84
C ARG A 3 15.51 5.84 -17.75
N VAL A 4 16.65 5.19 -17.53
CA VAL A 4 16.83 4.17 -16.49
C VAL A 4 17.19 4.85 -15.17
N TYR A 5 16.31 4.76 -14.18
CA TYR A 5 16.55 5.29 -12.84
C TYR A 5 17.20 4.21 -11.97
N LYS A 6 18.44 4.43 -11.55
CA LYS A 6 19.11 3.60 -10.53
C LYS A 6 18.72 4.09 -9.14
N THR A 7 18.30 3.18 -8.26
CA THR A 7 18.11 3.49 -6.84
C THR A 7 19.45 3.83 -6.20
N LYS A 8 19.48 4.88 -5.36
CA LYS A 8 20.64 5.26 -4.56
C LYS A 8 20.99 4.15 -3.55
N GLU A 9 22.28 3.88 -3.34
CA GLU A 9 22.73 3.00 -2.27
C GLU A 9 22.20 3.46 -0.91
N GLY A 10 21.76 2.52 -0.08
CA GLY A 10 21.14 2.80 1.22
C GLY A 10 19.67 3.27 1.15
N ALA A 11 19.05 3.32 -0.03
CA ALA A 11 17.62 3.59 -0.13
C ALA A 11 16.81 2.53 0.64
N ARG A 12 15.86 2.99 1.47
CA ARG A 12 14.95 2.09 2.19
C ARG A 12 14.19 1.21 1.21
N LYS A 13 14.31 -0.10 1.38
CA LYS A 13 13.52 -1.07 0.60
C LYS A 13 12.03 -0.87 0.88
N ARG A 14 11.22 -1.03 -0.15
CA ARG A 14 9.77 -1.05 0.00
C ARG A 14 9.40 -2.34 0.71
N ILE A 15 8.67 -2.23 1.82
CA ILE A 15 8.16 -3.39 2.55
C ILE A 15 6.89 -3.86 1.81
N PRO A 16 6.81 -5.14 1.42
CA PRO A 16 5.58 -5.69 0.87
C PRO A 16 4.50 -5.63 1.95
N ILE A 17 3.34 -5.10 1.57
CA ILE A 17 2.20 -5.00 2.49
C ILE A 17 1.37 -6.25 2.31
N ASP A 18 1.11 -6.94 3.42
CA ASP A 18 0.22 -8.09 3.46
C ASP A 18 -1.24 -7.65 3.27
N LYS A 19 -1.94 -8.37 2.39
CA LYS A 19 -3.33 -8.14 2.02
C LYS A 19 -4.25 -8.25 3.24
N GLU A 20 -4.07 -9.30 4.04
CA GLU A 20 -4.94 -9.61 5.19
C GLU A 20 -4.83 -8.52 6.27
N ILE A 21 -3.59 -8.13 6.56
CA ILE A 21 -3.28 -7.03 7.49
C ILE A 21 -3.91 -5.71 7.03
N LEU A 22 -3.82 -5.41 5.74
CA LEU A 22 -4.38 -4.18 5.18
C LEU A 22 -5.92 -4.17 5.25
N GLU A 23 -6.55 -5.30 5.00
CA GLU A 23 -8.00 -5.45 5.11
C GLU A 23 -8.50 -5.27 6.55
N LEU A 24 -7.84 -5.93 7.52
CA LEU A 24 -8.16 -5.77 8.95
C LEU A 24 -8.01 -4.31 9.40
N ALA A 25 -6.91 -3.66 9.04
CA ALA A 25 -6.66 -2.26 9.38
C ALA A 25 -7.72 -1.32 8.79
N VAL A 26 -8.22 -1.60 7.57
CA VAL A 26 -9.27 -0.81 6.94
C VAL A 26 -10.60 -0.98 7.67
N ASN A 27 -10.96 -2.22 8.03
CA ASN A 27 -12.18 -2.53 8.78
C ASN A 27 -12.19 -1.84 10.15
N ASP A 28 -11.04 -1.86 10.85
CA ASP A 28 -10.85 -1.18 12.13
C ASP A 28 -11.12 0.33 12.05
N VAL A 29 -10.63 1.00 11.00
CA VAL A 29 -10.86 2.44 10.81
C VAL A 29 -12.32 2.72 10.42
N ILE A 30 -12.95 1.85 9.63
CA ILE A 30 -14.38 1.97 9.31
C ILE A 30 -15.23 1.79 10.56
N GLY A 31 -14.83 0.88 11.46
CA GLY A 31 -15.43 0.67 12.78
C GLY A 31 -15.17 1.79 13.79
N GLY A 32 -14.52 2.89 13.39
CA GLY A 32 -14.36 4.09 14.22
C GLY A 32 -12.99 4.25 14.89
N LYS A 33 -12.04 3.33 14.71
CA LYS A 33 -10.68 3.50 15.25
C LYS A 33 -9.94 4.64 14.53
N SER A 34 -9.00 5.28 15.24
CA SER A 34 -8.23 6.40 14.69
C SER A 34 -7.33 5.95 13.53
N LEU A 35 -7.36 6.67 12.40
CA LEU A 35 -6.55 6.35 11.22
C LEU A 35 -5.04 6.26 11.54
N ARG A 36 -4.51 7.22 12.32
CA ARG A 36 -3.09 7.25 12.68
C ARG A 36 -2.70 6.14 13.66
N GLY A 37 -3.55 5.87 14.66
CA GLY A 37 -3.32 4.81 15.64
C GLY A 37 -3.33 3.43 14.99
N THR A 38 -4.33 3.16 14.15
CA THR A 38 -4.43 1.90 13.41
C THR A 38 -3.22 1.72 12.46
N ALA A 39 -2.85 2.76 11.69
CA ALA A 39 -1.68 2.69 10.83
C ALA A 39 -0.39 2.31 11.59
N LYS A 40 -0.17 2.93 12.76
CA LYS A 40 0.98 2.61 13.62
C LYS A 40 0.92 1.18 14.16
N GLY A 41 -0.24 0.74 14.64
CA GLY A 41 -0.44 -0.60 15.23
C GLY A 41 -0.18 -1.74 14.24
N TYR A 42 -0.60 -1.57 13.00
CA TYR A 42 -0.41 -2.59 11.94
C TYR A 42 0.88 -2.38 11.13
N GLY A 43 1.71 -1.37 11.44
CA GLY A 43 2.94 -1.09 10.69
C GLY A 43 2.70 -0.61 9.25
N ILE A 44 1.55 -0.01 8.96
CA ILE A 44 1.14 0.43 7.62
C ILE A 44 1.40 1.92 7.46
N ALA A 45 1.85 2.35 6.28
CA ALA A 45 1.91 3.76 5.95
C ALA A 45 0.50 4.41 5.98
N VAL A 46 0.35 5.51 6.72
CA VAL A 46 -0.93 6.22 6.90
C VAL A 46 -1.63 6.52 5.57
N MET A 47 -0.87 6.90 4.54
CA MET A 47 -1.40 7.22 3.22
C MET A 47 -1.94 5.99 2.48
N THR A 48 -1.31 4.82 2.65
CA THR A 48 -1.82 3.56 2.10
C THR A 48 -3.15 3.21 2.74
N LEU A 49 -3.23 3.26 4.07
CA LEU A 49 -4.47 2.99 4.80
C LEU A 49 -5.58 3.97 4.41
N LYS A 50 -5.29 5.28 4.37
CA LYS A 50 -6.24 6.32 3.95
C LYS A 50 -6.82 6.07 2.56
N ARG A 51 -5.98 5.65 1.60
CA ARG A 51 -6.43 5.32 0.24
C ARG A 51 -7.46 4.20 0.25
N TYR A 52 -7.18 3.13 0.98
CA TYR A 52 -8.05 1.96 1.02
C TYR A 52 -9.33 2.16 1.82
N VAL A 53 -9.29 2.95 2.91
CA VAL A 53 -10.51 3.40 3.61
C VAL A 53 -11.42 4.20 2.67
N ARG A 54 -10.86 5.14 1.89
CA ARG A 54 -11.63 5.88 0.88
C ARG A 54 -12.18 4.98 -0.22
N LYS A 55 -11.35 4.06 -0.71
CA LYS A 55 -11.77 3.07 -1.73
C LYS A 55 -12.94 2.23 -1.21
N LYS A 56 -12.89 1.76 0.04
CA LYS A 56 -13.98 0.98 0.65
C LYS A 56 -15.25 1.76 0.92
N LYS A 57 -15.14 3.04 1.30
CA LYS A 57 -16.32 3.91 1.46
C LYS A 57 -16.99 4.26 0.13
N ASN A 58 -16.22 4.36 -0.95
CA ASN A 58 -16.72 4.77 -2.26
C ASN A 58 -17.05 3.60 -3.19
N ALA A 59 -16.60 2.38 -2.88
CA ALA A 59 -16.87 1.22 -3.71
C ALA A 59 -18.32 0.79 -3.51
N MET A 60 -19.13 0.88 -4.56
CA MET A 60 -20.41 0.17 -4.65
C MET A 60 -20.21 -1.36 -4.84
N THR A 61 -18.97 -1.80 -5.08
CA THR A 61 -18.62 -3.19 -5.36
C THR A 61 -17.83 -3.79 -4.20
N GLU A 62 -18.24 -4.99 -3.76
CA GLU A 62 -17.70 -5.69 -2.58
C GLU A 62 -16.23 -6.13 -2.73
N ASN A 63 -15.73 -6.24 -3.97
CA ASN A 63 -14.40 -6.78 -4.26
C ASN A 63 -13.32 -5.70 -4.41
N ILE A 64 -12.75 -5.29 -3.28
CA ILE A 64 -11.59 -4.38 -3.26
C ILE A 64 -10.31 -5.19 -3.39
N ASP A 65 -9.62 -5.03 -4.52
CA ASP A 65 -8.24 -5.53 -4.62
C ASP A 65 -7.31 -4.69 -3.73
N TYR A 66 -6.85 -5.31 -2.63
CA TYR A 66 -5.92 -4.77 -1.65
C TYR A 66 -4.47 -5.10 -2.07
N THR A 67 -3.97 -4.37 -3.06
CA THR A 67 -2.59 -4.51 -3.54
C THR A 67 -1.74 -3.29 -3.21
N PRO A 68 -0.42 -3.42 -3.05
CA PRO A 68 0.45 -2.26 -2.97
C PRO A 68 0.36 -1.43 -4.27
N ASN A 69 0.14 -0.11 -4.15
CA ASN A 69 0.01 0.75 -5.33
C ASN A 69 1.39 1.12 -5.90
N TYR A 70 1.95 0.27 -6.75
CA TYR A 70 3.20 0.55 -7.49
C TYR A 70 2.96 0.96 -8.96
N ARG A 71 1.70 1.03 -9.41
CA ARG A 71 1.28 1.02 -10.82
C ARG A 71 1.73 2.22 -11.68
N HIS A 72 2.32 3.27 -11.11
CA HIS A 72 2.75 4.45 -11.87
C HIS A 72 4.25 4.53 -12.14
N SER A 73 5.04 3.53 -11.71
CA SER A 73 6.45 3.43 -12.10
C SER A 73 6.79 1.96 -12.31
N PRO A 74 6.95 1.50 -13.57
CA PRO A 74 7.45 0.16 -13.82
C PRO A 74 8.86 0.08 -13.24
N VAL A 75 9.03 -0.72 -12.18
CA VAL A 75 10.36 -1.14 -11.73
C VAL A 75 10.70 -2.31 -12.64
N THR A 76 11.51 -2.05 -13.68
CA THR A 76 12.06 -3.11 -14.52
C THR A 76 13.00 -3.96 -13.66
N ASN A 77 12.50 -5.07 -13.14
CA ASN A 77 13.34 -6.10 -12.53
C ASN A 77 14.08 -6.81 -13.66
N PHE A 78 15.34 -6.46 -13.90
CA PHE A 78 16.23 -7.27 -14.72
C PHE A 78 16.63 -8.48 -13.89
N PHE A 79 16.07 -9.65 -14.21
CA PHE A 79 16.67 -10.93 -13.85
C PHE A 79 17.93 -11.08 -14.71
N VAL A 80 19.08 -11.12 -14.07
CA VAL A 80 20.34 -11.52 -14.71
C VAL A 80 20.48 -13.02 -14.45
N ASN A 81 20.40 -13.81 -15.53
CA ASN A 81 20.86 -15.20 -15.55
C ASN A 81 22.38 -15.22 -15.68
#